data_AF-A0AAQ3DMC1-F1
#
_entry.id   AF-A0AAQ3DMC1-F1
#
_cell.length_a   1.000
_cell.length_b   1.000
_cell.length_c   1.000
_cell.angle_alpha   90.00
_cell.angle_beta   90.00
_cell.angle_gamma   90.00
#
_symmetry.space_group_name_H-M   'P 1'
#
loop_
_entity.id
_entity.type
_entity.pdbx_description
1 polymer ?
#
loop_
_entity_poly.entity_id
_entity_poly.type
_entity_poly.pdbx_seq_one_letter_code
_entity_poly.pdbx_strand_id
1 'polypeptide(L)'
;MSTTYFEWIKQNGDPSLARSFFQLIPAYPIFMFLGISSVIIASIICLKLKAIPLKEFEISIFIIVPFGILGATIFGKAFLPFYQHLNTWYRIFFFWEPGMSLFGSLLFGILAGIGWFLKRSKTTMISLWVYADCIIPNILLGQVIGRWGNFYNHEILGQIVDYNSLFWLPESIKNNLFYFPNFIDFHHINNPTDLLISHHNWWDFNSNTWSEVQNFVNHNNQTIKDVLNQKITYHQPLFLYESIANFFLWLIIMFVVNNLTRWINHPKPWDLEPKAYPGWFNKQYKYLNEDQIINFNSIVPIKYKKVLVNLDNQNVVMLKLSFYQAWNKAFYYYEPDHKQVELLENKIDEFNNLKQKDRSNYKNIKSNYKHQLDLINKKYKFKLNNLNKYSIEYQKAVILKTQELKKNKDLFINSKNNYYQKYGFWNLFFNVNVFSKDIEKLNNPNQFKVIRSGVLTGCYVLGYLIIRIILETFRQNHELFIQNHRAINFIILSIILLSGIFIILLTQFISPYKWRQIGWLYEKSY
;
A
#
# COMPACT_ATOMS: atom_id res chain seq x y z
N MET A 1 -30.36 -32.13 -7.09
CA MET A 1 -30.17 -30.88 -6.31
C MET A 1 -30.63 -31.15 -4.90
N SER A 2 -29.78 -30.95 -3.90
CA SER A 2 -30.18 -30.99 -2.50
C SER A 2 -31.08 -29.79 -2.21
N THR A 3 -32.29 -30.06 -1.77
CA THR A 3 -33.28 -29.04 -1.42
C THR A 3 -33.13 -28.58 0.03
N THR A 4 -32.61 -29.46 0.90
CA THR A 4 -32.36 -29.21 2.32
C THR A 4 -30.90 -29.47 2.69
N TYR A 5 -30.45 -28.91 3.81
CA TYR A 5 -29.10 -29.18 4.34
C TYR A 5 -28.93 -30.68 4.67
N PHE A 6 -30.00 -31.34 5.13
CA PHE A 6 -30.02 -32.78 5.40
C PHE A 6 -29.70 -33.60 4.15
N GLU A 7 -30.34 -33.30 3.02
CA GLU A 7 -30.06 -33.95 1.74
C GLU A 7 -28.63 -33.70 1.27
N TRP A 8 -28.13 -32.47 1.47
CA TRP A 8 -26.76 -32.11 1.10
C TRP A 8 -25.73 -32.89 1.92
N ILE A 9 -25.88 -32.98 3.25
CA ILE A 9 -24.97 -33.72 4.13
C ILE A 9 -25.05 -35.22 3.81
N LYS A 10 -26.23 -35.76 3.52
CA LYS A 10 -26.38 -37.17 3.14
C LYS A 10 -25.65 -37.50 1.82
N GLN A 11 -25.57 -36.54 0.90
CA GLN A 11 -24.90 -36.71 -0.40
C GLN A 11 -23.39 -36.46 -0.33
N ASN A 12 -22.95 -35.47 0.45
CA ASN A 12 -21.56 -34.98 0.46
C ASN A 12 -20.76 -35.38 1.72
N GLY A 13 -21.43 -35.90 2.74
CA GLY A 13 -20.84 -36.27 4.02
C GLY A 13 -20.53 -35.05 4.90
N ASP A 14 -19.38 -35.10 5.58
CA ASP A 14 -18.92 -34.07 6.49
C ASP A 14 -18.80 -32.69 5.80
N PRO A 15 -19.53 -31.65 6.27
CA PRO A 15 -19.39 -30.27 5.80
C PRO A 15 -17.96 -29.72 5.81
N SER A 16 -17.10 -30.21 6.71
CA SER A 16 -15.69 -29.78 6.80
C SER A 16 -14.90 -30.15 5.55
N LEU A 17 -15.28 -31.24 4.87
CA LEU A 17 -14.64 -31.72 3.65
C LEU A 17 -14.88 -30.79 2.47
N ALA A 18 -15.99 -30.05 2.44
CA ALA A 18 -16.25 -29.03 1.42
C ALA A 18 -15.23 -27.87 1.48
N ARG A 19 -14.58 -27.67 2.64
CA ARG A 19 -13.55 -26.64 2.84
C ARG A 19 -12.14 -27.09 2.40
N SER A 20 -12.00 -28.33 1.94
CA SER A 20 -10.71 -28.96 1.66
C SER A 20 -10.57 -29.38 0.20
N PHE A 21 -9.37 -29.21 -0.36
CA PHE A 21 -8.99 -29.83 -1.62
C PHE A 21 -8.81 -31.34 -1.44
N PHE A 22 -9.47 -32.10 -2.32
CA PHE A 22 -9.43 -33.57 -2.32
C PHE A 22 -9.72 -34.18 -0.94
N GLN A 23 -10.50 -33.48 -0.11
CA GLN A 23 -10.87 -33.93 1.24
C GLN A 23 -9.68 -34.11 2.21
N LEU A 24 -8.50 -33.56 1.87
CA LEU A 24 -7.25 -33.79 2.61
C LEU A 24 -6.58 -32.50 3.08
N ILE A 25 -6.59 -31.43 2.27
CA ILE A 25 -5.83 -30.21 2.56
C ILE A 25 -6.78 -29.01 2.59
N PRO A 26 -6.80 -28.19 3.67
CA PRO A 26 -7.66 -27.02 3.74
C PRO A 26 -7.36 -26.08 2.56
N ALA A 27 -8.39 -25.71 1.80
CA ALA A 27 -8.22 -24.95 0.57
C ALA A 27 -7.78 -23.51 0.84
N TYR A 28 -8.31 -22.89 1.90
CA TYR A 28 -8.04 -21.50 2.23
C TYR A 28 -6.54 -21.18 2.43
N PRO A 29 -5.76 -21.92 3.25
CA PRO A 29 -4.31 -21.72 3.35
C PRO A 29 -3.57 -21.87 2.02
N ILE A 30 -3.98 -22.80 1.15
CA ILE A 30 -3.38 -22.97 -0.18
C ILE A 30 -3.60 -21.72 -1.02
N PHE A 31 -4.83 -21.21 -1.10
CA PHE A 31 -5.13 -19.98 -1.84
C PHE A 31 -4.39 -18.77 -1.27
N MET A 32 -4.27 -18.65 0.06
CA MET A 32 -3.49 -17.59 0.69
C MET A 32 -2.00 -17.69 0.32
N PHE A 33 -1.41 -18.88 0.36
CA PHE A 33 -0.02 -19.10 -0.04
C PHE A 33 0.22 -18.79 -1.52
N LEU A 34 -0.66 -19.25 -2.41
CA LEU A 34 -0.61 -18.95 -3.85
C LEU A 34 -0.78 -17.45 -4.11
N GLY A 35 -1.67 -16.79 -3.38
CA GLY A 35 -1.88 -15.35 -3.44
C GLY A 35 -0.62 -14.58 -3.08
N ILE A 36 -0.01 -14.87 -1.92
CA ILE A 36 1.25 -14.24 -1.49
C ILE A 36 2.37 -14.50 -2.50
N SER A 37 2.50 -15.74 -2.98
CA SER A 37 3.50 -16.12 -3.98
C SER A 37 3.34 -15.35 -5.28
N SER A 38 2.09 -15.19 -5.77
CA SER A 38 1.79 -14.40 -6.96
C SER A 38 2.19 -12.93 -6.80
N VAL A 39 1.93 -12.33 -5.63
CA VAL A 39 2.33 -10.94 -5.34
C VAL A 39 3.86 -10.81 -5.38
N ILE A 40 4.58 -11.74 -4.75
CA ILE A 40 6.04 -11.74 -4.70
C ILE A 40 6.62 -11.87 -6.11
N ILE A 41 6.17 -12.84 -6.90
CA ILE A 41 6.65 -13.08 -8.27
C ILE A 41 6.40 -11.85 -9.15
N ALA A 42 5.18 -11.29 -9.13
CA ALA A 42 4.86 -10.11 -9.91
C ALA A 42 5.71 -8.89 -9.50
N SER A 43 5.99 -8.73 -8.20
CA SER A 43 6.84 -7.66 -7.68
C SER A 43 8.30 -7.83 -8.12
N ILE A 44 8.85 -9.05 -8.11
CA ILE A 44 10.18 -9.36 -8.62
C ILE A 44 10.30 -9.01 -10.10
N ILE A 45 9.29 -9.36 -10.91
CA ILE A 45 9.25 -9.03 -12.34
C ILE A 45 9.29 -7.51 -12.52
N CYS A 46 8.47 -6.76 -11.78
CA CYS A 46 8.42 -5.30 -11.87
C CYS A 46 9.76 -4.64 -11.49
N LEU A 47 10.39 -5.10 -10.40
CA LEU A 47 11.69 -4.61 -9.94
C LEU A 47 12.79 -4.90 -10.97
N LYS A 48 12.84 -6.12 -11.53
CA LYS A 48 13.79 -6.49 -12.60
C LYS A 48 13.61 -5.64 -13.85
N LEU A 49 12.37 -5.38 -14.28
CA LEU A 49 12.08 -4.53 -15.44
C LEU A 49 12.54 -3.08 -15.25
N LYS A 50 12.56 -2.59 -14.01
CA LYS A 50 13.09 -1.27 -13.65
C LYS A 50 14.59 -1.28 -13.30
N ALA A 51 15.26 -2.43 -13.42
CA ALA A 51 16.67 -2.63 -13.04
C ALA A 51 16.97 -2.29 -11.57
N ILE A 52 16.01 -2.58 -10.67
CA ILE A 52 16.14 -2.36 -9.23
C ILE A 52 16.71 -3.61 -8.57
N PRO A 53 17.75 -3.51 -7.72
CA PRO A 53 18.30 -4.64 -6.97
C PRO A 53 17.24 -5.31 -6.06
N LEU A 54 17.19 -6.64 -6.07
CA LEU A 54 16.17 -7.41 -5.35
C LEU A 54 16.46 -7.58 -3.86
N LYS A 55 17.72 -7.43 -3.43
CA LYS A 55 18.18 -7.70 -2.05
C LYS A 55 17.30 -7.01 -1.00
N GLU A 56 16.96 -5.74 -1.21
CA GLU A 56 16.14 -4.98 -0.26
C GLU A 56 14.70 -5.47 -0.20
N PHE A 57 14.16 -5.92 -1.33
CA PHE A 57 12.83 -6.50 -1.41
C PHE A 57 12.78 -7.89 -0.76
N GLU A 58 13.76 -8.75 -1.03
CA GLU A 58 13.86 -10.09 -0.43
C GLU A 58 13.91 -10.02 1.10
N ILE A 59 14.76 -9.14 1.66
CA ILE A 59 14.83 -8.93 3.11
C ILE A 59 13.52 -8.34 3.64
N SER A 60 12.87 -7.46 2.87
CA SER A 60 11.58 -6.88 3.28
C SER A 60 10.49 -7.94 3.48
N ILE A 61 10.50 -9.05 2.74
CA ILE A 61 9.51 -10.12 2.90
C ILE A 61 9.64 -10.75 4.30
N PHE A 62 10.87 -11.04 4.73
CA PHE A 62 11.17 -11.59 6.05
C PHE A 62 10.89 -10.62 7.22
N ILE A 63 10.64 -9.35 6.91
CA ILE A 63 10.27 -8.34 7.90
C ILE A 63 8.75 -8.12 7.87
N ILE A 64 8.20 -7.81 6.69
CA ILE A 64 6.81 -7.40 6.51
C ILE A 64 5.85 -8.55 6.83
N VAL A 65 6.13 -9.78 6.38
CA VAL A 65 5.22 -10.92 6.60
C VAL A 65 5.11 -11.27 8.08
N PRO A 66 6.21 -11.46 8.85
CA PRO A 66 6.10 -11.73 10.29
C PRO A 66 5.46 -10.59 11.07
N PHE A 67 5.77 -9.32 10.77
CA PHE A 67 5.12 -8.18 11.42
C PHE A 67 3.63 -8.12 11.08
N GLY A 68 3.24 -8.46 9.85
CA GLY A 68 1.84 -8.59 9.45
C GLY A 68 1.12 -9.71 10.21
N ILE A 69 1.75 -10.87 10.41
CA ILE A 69 1.16 -11.95 11.21
C ILE A 69 1.01 -11.50 12.67
N LEU A 70 2.05 -10.91 13.25
CA LEU A 70 2.05 -10.40 14.62
C LEU A 70 0.99 -9.31 14.84
N GLY A 71 0.84 -8.38 13.90
CA GLY A 71 -0.21 -7.37 13.95
C GLY A 71 -1.60 -8.02 13.90
N ALA A 72 -1.78 -9.03 13.04
CA ALA A 72 -3.04 -9.74 12.90
C ALA A 72 -3.48 -10.39 14.20
N THR A 73 -2.57 -11.07 14.90
CA THR A 73 -2.88 -11.76 16.15
C THR A 73 -3.20 -10.80 17.27
N ILE A 74 -2.40 -9.73 17.42
CA ILE A 74 -2.60 -8.74 18.49
C ILE A 74 -3.97 -8.07 18.33
N PHE A 75 -4.28 -7.55 17.15
CA PHE A 75 -5.55 -6.85 16.94
C PHE A 75 -6.76 -7.79 16.94
N GLY A 76 -6.60 -9.04 16.50
CA GLY A 76 -7.69 -10.01 16.51
C GLY A 76 -8.03 -10.52 17.91
N LYS A 77 -7.10 -10.41 18.88
CA LYS A 77 -7.28 -10.93 20.24
C LYS A 77 -7.37 -9.86 21.33
N ALA A 78 -6.82 -8.67 21.13
CA ALA A 78 -6.71 -7.65 22.18
C ALA A 78 -8.07 -7.22 22.78
N PHE A 79 -9.14 -7.28 21.99
CA PHE A 79 -10.48 -6.86 22.40
C PHE A 79 -11.37 -8.01 22.87
N LEU A 80 -10.86 -9.25 22.91
CA LEU A 80 -11.61 -10.41 23.36
C LEU A 80 -11.44 -10.62 24.88
N PRO A 81 -12.53 -10.78 25.66
CA PRO A 81 -12.49 -10.88 27.13
C PRO A 81 -11.53 -11.97 27.62
N PHE A 82 -11.52 -13.12 26.94
CA PHE A 82 -10.66 -14.25 27.28
C PHE A 82 -9.16 -13.91 27.35
N TYR A 83 -8.69 -12.99 26.51
CA TYR A 83 -7.28 -12.61 26.43
C TYR A 83 -6.92 -11.40 27.29
N GLN A 84 -7.90 -10.79 27.96
CA GLN A 84 -7.67 -9.66 28.88
C GLN A 84 -7.36 -10.12 30.31
N HIS A 85 -7.44 -11.43 30.60
CA HIS A 85 -7.10 -12.00 31.90
C HIS A 85 -5.57 -12.12 32.10
N LEU A 86 -5.13 -11.91 33.34
CA LEU A 86 -3.70 -11.94 33.74
C LEU A 86 -2.99 -13.27 33.44
N ASN A 87 -3.72 -14.39 33.35
CA ASN A 87 -3.14 -15.71 33.09
C ASN A 87 -3.08 -16.07 31.60
N THR A 88 -3.71 -15.27 30.73
CA THR A 88 -3.88 -15.59 29.30
C THR A 88 -3.45 -14.46 28.36
N TRP A 89 -3.07 -13.28 28.87
CA TRP A 89 -2.70 -12.12 28.05
C TRP A 89 -1.58 -12.40 27.03
N TYR A 90 -0.59 -13.23 27.35
CA TYR A 90 0.50 -13.54 26.43
C TYR A 90 0.05 -14.34 25.20
N ARG A 91 -1.13 -14.99 25.27
CA ARG A 91 -1.71 -15.73 24.13
C ARG A 91 -2.14 -14.79 23.00
N ILE A 92 -2.17 -13.47 23.20
CA ILE A 92 -2.36 -12.50 22.11
C ILE A 92 -1.28 -12.60 21.02
N PHE A 93 -0.10 -13.16 21.34
CA PHE A 93 1.00 -13.37 20.40
C PHE A 93 0.95 -14.72 19.68
N PHE A 94 0.07 -15.65 20.10
CA PHE A 94 0.02 -17.00 19.54
C PHE A 94 -0.72 -17.01 18.22
N PHE A 95 0.03 -17.10 17.11
CA PHE A 95 -0.53 -17.04 15.77
C PHE A 95 -1.20 -18.34 15.32
N TRP A 96 -0.94 -19.46 15.99
CA TRP A 96 -1.58 -20.75 15.71
C TRP A 96 -2.98 -20.88 16.34
N GLU A 97 -3.39 -19.91 17.13
CA GLU A 97 -4.72 -19.85 17.73
C GLU A 97 -5.66 -18.94 16.90
N PRO A 98 -6.97 -19.23 16.89
CA PRO A 98 -7.94 -18.41 16.19
C PRO A 98 -8.02 -16.98 16.76
N GLY A 99 -8.51 -16.04 15.93
CA GLY A 99 -8.60 -14.62 16.28
C GLY A 99 -7.52 -13.78 15.60
N MET A 100 -7.44 -13.84 14.27
CA MET A 100 -6.60 -12.93 13.48
C MET A 100 -7.42 -11.80 12.87
N SER A 101 -6.91 -10.57 12.92
CA SER A 101 -7.53 -9.40 12.31
C SER A 101 -6.75 -8.91 11.09
N LEU A 102 -7.43 -8.78 9.95
CA LEU A 102 -6.86 -8.20 8.74
C LEU A 102 -6.33 -6.77 8.98
N PHE A 103 -7.00 -5.98 9.83
CA PHE A 103 -6.60 -4.61 10.14
C PHE A 103 -5.25 -4.52 10.82
N GLY A 104 -5.02 -5.39 11.80
CA GLY A 104 -3.72 -5.47 12.48
C GLY A 104 -2.62 -5.89 11.51
N SER A 105 -2.92 -6.84 10.63
CA SER A 105 -1.97 -7.29 9.60
C SER A 105 -1.55 -6.16 8.67
N LEU A 106 -2.54 -5.43 8.15
CA LEU A 106 -2.31 -4.30 7.26
C LEU A 106 -1.51 -3.19 7.95
N LEU A 107 -1.88 -2.83 9.19
CA LEU A 107 -1.23 -1.76 9.94
C LEU A 107 0.25 -2.08 10.20
N PHE A 108 0.54 -3.24 10.80
CA PHE A 108 1.91 -3.60 11.15
C PHE A 108 2.75 -3.88 9.91
N GLY A 109 2.18 -4.53 8.89
CA GLY A 109 2.85 -4.77 7.61
C GLY A 109 3.23 -3.47 6.90
N ILE A 110 2.31 -2.49 6.84
CA ILE A 110 2.59 -1.17 6.26
C ILE A 110 3.65 -0.42 7.06
N LEU A 111 3.56 -0.39 8.40
CA LEU A 111 4.54 0.31 9.23
C LEU A 111 5.94 -0.30 9.09
N ALA A 112 6.04 -1.64 9.09
CA ALA A 112 7.29 -2.35 8.88
C ALA A 112 7.88 -2.07 7.48
N GLY A 113 7.04 -2.13 6.44
CA GLY A 113 7.45 -1.84 5.06
C GLY A 113 7.91 -0.40 4.87
N ILE A 114 7.13 0.58 5.35
CA ILE A 114 7.50 2.00 5.32
C ILE A 114 8.81 2.21 6.07
N GLY A 115 8.95 1.67 7.29
CA GLY A 115 10.18 1.81 8.09
C GLY A 115 11.41 1.23 7.38
N TRP A 116 11.28 0.03 6.82
CA TRP A 116 12.36 -0.62 6.07
C TRP A 116 12.76 0.17 4.82
N PHE A 117 11.82 0.41 3.91
CA PHE A 117 12.11 1.05 2.64
C PHE A 117 12.48 2.53 2.80
N LEU A 118 11.96 3.26 3.80
CA LEU A 118 12.44 4.61 4.10
C LEU A 118 13.91 4.59 4.55
N LYS A 119 14.30 3.64 5.41
CA LYS A 119 15.70 3.52 5.84
C LYS A 119 16.60 3.16 4.67
N ARG A 120 16.19 2.19 3.84
CA ARG A 120 16.98 1.71 2.71
C ARG A 120 17.02 2.70 1.54
N SER A 121 15.98 3.53 1.38
CA SER A 121 15.97 4.58 0.34
C SER A 121 17.14 5.55 0.48
N LYS A 122 17.57 5.84 1.72
CA LYS A 122 18.71 6.73 1.99
C LYS A 122 20.07 6.12 1.62
N THR A 123 20.19 4.80 1.66
CA THR A 123 21.45 4.11 1.34
C THR A 123 21.51 3.71 -0.13
N THR A 124 20.40 3.23 -0.67
CA THR A 124 20.30 2.77 -2.07
C THR A 124 20.00 3.91 -3.04
N MET A 125 19.66 5.09 -2.52
CA MET A 125 19.13 6.22 -3.29
C MET A 125 17.88 5.84 -4.12
N ILE A 126 17.15 4.78 -3.77
CA ILE A 126 15.90 4.39 -4.44
C ILE A 126 14.72 4.84 -3.60
N SER A 127 13.83 5.66 -4.18
CA SER A 127 12.67 6.17 -3.46
C SER A 127 11.75 5.05 -2.95
N LEU A 128 11.19 5.24 -1.75
CA LEU A 128 10.12 4.39 -1.20
C LEU A 128 8.99 4.19 -2.23
N TRP A 129 8.63 5.25 -2.95
CA TRP A 129 7.52 5.24 -3.91
C TRP A 129 7.78 4.32 -5.09
N VAL A 130 9.04 4.12 -5.46
CA VAL A 130 9.43 3.17 -6.51
C VAL A 130 9.18 1.74 -6.05
N TYR A 131 9.56 1.40 -4.81
CA TYR A 131 9.22 0.10 -4.22
C TYR A 131 7.71 -0.07 -4.09
N ALA A 132 7.01 0.96 -3.60
CA ALA A 132 5.56 0.93 -3.44
C ALA A 132 4.84 0.64 -4.76
N ASP A 133 5.21 1.32 -5.85
CA ASP A 133 4.63 1.09 -7.18
C ASP A 133 4.92 -0.30 -7.74
N CYS A 134 6.01 -0.94 -7.32
CA CYS A 134 6.33 -2.31 -7.73
C CYS A 134 5.62 -3.37 -6.90
N ILE A 135 5.13 -3.04 -5.69
CA ILE A 135 4.59 -4.01 -4.73
C ILE A 135 3.08 -3.86 -4.59
N ILE A 136 2.61 -2.63 -4.32
CA ILE A 136 1.25 -2.36 -3.89
C ILE A 136 0.21 -2.72 -4.95
N PRO A 137 0.35 -2.35 -6.24
CA PRO A 137 -0.60 -2.79 -7.26
C PRO A 137 -0.71 -4.31 -7.35
N ASN A 138 0.39 -5.03 -7.15
CA ASN A 138 0.42 -6.49 -7.24
C ASN A 138 -0.35 -7.18 -6.12
N ILE A 139 -0.66 -6.50 -5.01
CA ILE A 139 -1.54 -7.02 -3.94
C ILE A 139 -2.91 -7.43 -4.49
N LEU A 140 -3.39 -6.77 -5.56
CA LEU A 140 -4.63 -7.16 -6.24
C LEU A 140 -4.60 -8.63 -6.68
N LEU A 141 -3.47 -9.16 -7.16
CA LEU A 141 -3.36 -10.57 -7.53
C LEU A 141 -3.55 -11.49 -6.32
N GLY A 142 -2.98 -11.11 -5.17
CA GLY A 142 -3.18 -11.82 -3.92
C GLY A 142 -4.64 -11.81 -3.48
N GLN A 143 -5.33 -10.69 -3.65
CA GLN A 143 -6.76 -10.58 -3.36
C GLN A 143 -7.60 -11.43 -4.33
N VAL A 144 -7.31 -11.40 -5.64
CA VAL A 144 -7.98 -12.24 -6.65
C VAL A 144 -7.93 -13.70 -6.24
N ILE A 145 -6.75 -14.21 -5.88
CA ILE A 145 -6.56 -15.62 -5.51
C ILE A 145 -7.16 -15.91 -4.13
N GLY A 146 -6.97 -15.03 -3.15
CA GLY A 146 -7.47 -15.21 -1.77
C GLY A 146 -8.99 -15.34 -1.69
N ARG A 147 -9.74 -14.64 -2.55
CA ARG A 147 -11.21 -14.72 -2.59
C ARG A 147 -11.75 -16.10 -2.94
N TRP A 148 -10.99 -16.91 -3.67
CA TRP A 148 -11.36 -18.31 -3.90
C TRP A 148 -11.23 -19.14 -2.62
N GLY A 149 -10.30 -18.80 -1.73
CA GLY A 149 -10.26 -19.38 -0.39
C GLY A 149 -11.55 -19.13 0.39
N ASN A 150 -12.08 -17.90 0.35
CA ASN A 150 -13.35 -17.56 1.01
C ASN A 150 -14.53 -18.38 0.46
N PHE A 151 -14.55 -18.63 -0.86
CA PHE A 151 -15.56 -19.50 -1.47
C PHE A 151 -15.52 -20.92 -0.89
N TYR A 152 -14.33 -21.55 -0.82
CA TYR A 152 -14.19 -22.87 -0.21
C TYR A 152 -14.53 -22.88 1.29
N ASN A 153 -14.27 -21.79 2.01
CA ASN A 153 -14.66 -21.68 3.42
C ASN A 153 -16.16 -21.40 3.62
N HIS A 154 -16.94 -21.20 2.56
CA HIS A 154 -18.33 -20.73 2.62
C HIS A 154 -18.44 -19.42 3.42
N GLU A 155 -17.56 -18.46 3.13
CA GLU A 155 -17.52 -17.15 3.81
C GLU A 155 -17.63 -16.00 2.80
N ILE A 156 -18.22 -14.87 3.21
CA ILE A 156 -18.26 -13.62 2.43
C ILE A 156 -18.97 -13.81 1.07
N LEU A 157 -20.10 -14.50 1.08
CA LEU A 157 -21.05 -14.55 -0.02
C LEU A 157 -21.91 -13.28 -0.06
N GLY A 158 -22.63 -13.04 -1.16
CA GLY A 158 -23.46 -11.84 -1.31
C GLY A 158 -24.88 -12.00 -0.77
N GLN A 159 -25.80 -11.16 -1.27
CA GLN A 159 -27.22 -11.26 -0.94
C GLN A 159 -27.85 -12.59 -1.38
N ILE A 160 -28.95 -12.95 -0.71
CA ILE A 160 -29.75 -14.13 -1.06
C ILE A 160 -30.32 -13.95 -2.46
N VAL A 161 -30.25 -15.01 -3.26
CA VAL A 161 -30.78 -15.06 -4.63
C VAL A 161 -31.39 -16.41 -4.94
N ASP A 162 -32.31 -16.42 -5.90
CA ASP A 162 -32.89 -17.65 -6.41
C ASP A 162 -31.84 -18.49 -7.13
N TYR A 163 -31.82 -19.79 -6.84
CA TYR A 163 -30.89 -20.73 -7.47
C TYR A 163 -30.92 -20.67 -9.01
N ASN A 164 -32.09 -20.48 -9.61
CA ASN A 164 -32.24 -20.39 -11.06
C ASN A 164 -31.60 -19.13 -11.66
N SER A 165 -31.47 -18.05 -10.90
CA SER A 165 -30.79 -16.83 -11.35
C SER A 165 -29.28 -17.02 -11.59
N LEU A 166 -28.71 -18.08 -11.01
CA LEU A 166 -27.29 -18.45 -11.11
C LEU A 166 -27.01 -19.41 -12.28
N PHE A 167 -27.88 -19.47 -13.30
CA PHE A 167 -27.76 -20.40 -14.44
C PHE A 167 -26.47 -20.25 -15.26
N TRP A 168 -25.84 -19.08 -15.21
CA TRP A 168 -24.61 -18.76 -15.92
C TRP A 168 -23.35 -19.30 -15.22
N LEU A 169 -23.48 -19.83 -13.99
CA LEU A 169 -22.37 -20.46 -13.26
C LEU A 169 -22.33 -21.97 -13.47
N PRO A 170 -21.13 -22.59 -13.51
CA PRO A 170 -20.98 -24.04 -13.44
C PRO A 170 -21.62 -24.60 -12.16
N GLU A 171 -22.24 -25.79 -12.25
CA GLU A 171 -22.90 -26.45 -11.12
C GLU A 171 -21.97 -26.65 -9.91
N SER A 172 -20.69 -26.94 -10.15
CA SER A 172 -19.68 -27.12 -9.09
C SER A 172 -19.48 -25.88 -8.21
N ILE A 173 -19.65 -24.69 -8.78
CA ILE A 173 -19.57 -23.42 -8.03
C ILE A 173 -20.94 -23.12 -7.44
N LYS A 174 -21.96 -23.17 -8.28
CA LYS A 174 -23.35 -22.82 -7.95
C LYS A 174 -23.87 -23.59 -6.74
N ASN A 175 -23.59 -24.89 -6.66
CA ASN A 175 -24.08 -25.76 -5.58
C ASN A 175 -23.44 -25.49 -4.22
N ASN A 176 -22.36 -24.71 -4.17
CA ASN A 176 -21.63 -24.38 -2.93
C ASN A 176 -21.83 -22.91 -2.51
N LEU A 177 -22.71 -22.16 -3.19
CA LEU A 177 -23.02 -20.76 -2.86
C LEU A 177 -24.04 -20.62 -1.74
N PHE A 178 -23.78 -21.25 -0.59
CA PHE A 178 -24.64 -21.16 0.59
C PHE A 178 -23.81 -21.17 1.88
N TYR A 179 -24.41 -20.73 2.98
CA TYR A 179 -23.81 -20.79 4.32
C TYR A 179 -24.26 -22.04 5.07
N PHE A 180 -23.33 -22.72 5.74
CA PHE A 180 -23.71 -23.77 6.68
C PHE A 180 -24.38 -23.15 7.92
N PRO A 181 -25.41 -23.80 8.50
CA PRO A 181 -25.98 -23.37 9.76
C PRO A 181 -24.92 -23.28 10.87
N ASN A 182 -25.07 -22.32 11.79
CA ASN A 182 -24.18 -22.22 12.92
C ASN A 182 -24.53 -23.31 13.95
N PHE A 183 -23.62 -24.26 14.13
CA PHE A 183 -23.76 -25.36 15.07
C PHE A 183 -23.09 -25.09 16.43
N ILE A 184 -22.41 -23.95 16.58
CA ILE A 184 -21.59 -23.67 17.76
C ILE A 184 -22.43 -23.55 19.03
N ASP A 185 -23.64 -23.00 18.90
CA ASP A 185 -24.49 -22.62 20.03
C ASP A 185 -25.49 -23.73 20.44
N PHE A 186 -25.36 -24.91 19.84
CA PHE A 186 -26.22 -26.06 20.16
C PHE A 186 -25.77 -26.72 21.46
N HIS A 187 -26.72 -26.92 22.37
CA HIS A 187 -26.50 -27.51 23.68
C HIS A 187 -27.53 -28.60 23.98
N HIS A 188 -27.16 -29.53 24.86
CA HIS A 188 -28.06 -30.60 25.26
C HIS A 188 -29.22 -30.06 26.12
N ILE A 189 -30.46 -30.48 25.85
CA ILE A 189 -31.68 -29.99 26.54
C ILE A 189 -31.57 -30.08 28.07
N ASN A 190 -31.01 -31.18 28.59
CA ASN A 190 -30.90 -31.41 30.03
C ASN A 190 -29.57 -30.91 30.64
N ASN A 191 -28.59 -30.56 29.82
CA ASN A 191 -27.28 -30.11 30.29
C ASN A 191 -26.71 -29.01 29.36
N PRO A 192 -26.94 -27.73 29.67
CA PRO A 192 -26.50 -26.61 28.83
C PRO A 192 -24.98 -26.50 28.65
N THR A 193 -24.19 -27.18 29.49
CA THR A 193 -22.73 -27.19 29.38
C THR A 193 -22.21 -28.19 28.36
N ASP A 194 -23.02 -29.17 27.95
CA ASP A 194 -22.67 -30.10 26.88
C ASP A 194 -23.07 -29.49 25.53
N LEU A 195 -22.07 -29.19 24.72
CA LEU A 195 -22.20 -28.52 23.43
C LEU A 195 -22.06 -29.53 22.30
N LEU A 196 -22.79 -29.35 21.20
CA LEU A 196 -22.76 -30.27 20.06
C LEU A 196 -21.34 -30.51 19.53
N ILE A 197 -20.49 -29.47 19.56
CA ILE A 197 -19.11 -29.53 19.08
C ILE A 197 -18.24 -30.51 19.89
N SER A 198 -18.65 -30.89 21.10
CA SER A 198 -17.94 -31.87 21.94
C SER A 198 -18.02 -33.29 21.37
N HIS A 199 -19.00 -33.56 20.51
CA HIS A 199 -19.28 -34.86 19.93
C HIS A 199 -18.67 -34.98 18.53
N HIS A 200 -17.89 -36.03 18.27
CA HIS A 200 -17.31 -36.30 16.95
C HIS A 200 -18.28 -37.09 16.06
N ASN A 201 -18.21 -36.88 14.73
CA ASN A 201 -18.99 -37.60 13.72
C ASN A 201 -20.51 -37.50 13.86
N TRP A 202 -21.03 -36.44 14.49
CA TRP A 202 -22.47 -36.23 14.63
C TRP A 202 -23.22 -36.04 13.29
N TRP A 203 -22.49 -35.77 12.20
CA TRP A 203 -23.05 -35.69 10.84
C TRP A 203 -23.25 -37.07 10.17
N ASP A 204 -22.72 -38.16 10.75
CA ASP A 204 -23.00 -39.52 10.27
C ASP A 204 -24.34 -40.01 10.82
N PHE A 205 -25.37 -39.99 9.97
CA PHE A 205 -26.73 -40.35 10.35
C PHE A 205 -26.93 -41.82 10.73
N ASN A 206 -25.97 -42.70 10.43
CA ASN A 206 -26.03 -44.13 10.79
C ASN A 206 -25.29 -44.45 12.09
N SER A 207 -24.62 -43.46 12.69
CA SER A 207 -23.86 -43.62 13.93
C SER A 207 -24.76 -43.63 15.16
N ASN A 208 -24.31 -44.29 16.24
CA ASN A 208 -24.96 -44.20 17.55
C ASN A 208 -25.02 -42.76 18.06
N THR A 209 -24.02 -41.93 17.72
CA THR A 209 -23.92 -40.51 18.07
C THR A 209 -25.04 -39.67 17.47
N TRP A 210 -25.56 -40.02 16.28
CA TRP A 210 -26.71 -39.29 15.72
C TRP A 210 -27.96 -39.40 16.60
N SER A 211 -28.20 -40.56 17.21
CA SER A 211 -29.33 -40.77 18.13
C SER A 211 -29.21 -39.93 19.40
N GLU A 212 -27.99 -39.75 19.90
CA GLU A 212 -27.70 -38.92 21.08
C GLU A 212 -27.86 -37.42 20.77
N VAL A 213 -27.46 -37.03 19.56
CA VAL A 213 -27.43 -35.64 19.11
C VAL A 213 -28.83 -35.08 18.79
N GLN A 214 -29.86 -35.91 18.65
CA GLN A 214 -31.24 -35.44 18.44
C GLN A 214 -31.78 -34.57 19.59
N ASN A 215 -31.22 -34.72 20.80
CA ASN A 215 -31.62 -33.97 21.99
C ASN A 215 -30.88 -32.63 22.16
N PHE A 216 -30.15 -32.18 21.13
CA PHE A 216 -29.49 -30.87 21.13
C PHE A 216 -30.38 -29.82 20.48
N VAL A 217 -30.45 -28.67 21.14
CA VAL A 217 -31.24 -27.52 20.70
C VAL A 217 -30.39 -26.26 20.63
N ASN A 218 -30.76 -25.35 19.73
CA ASN A 218 -30.19 -24.01 19.70
C ASN A 218 -30.90 -23.07 20.69
N HIS A 219 -30.46 -21.81 20.77
CA HIS A 219 -31.06 -20.78 21.62
C HIS A 219 -32.54 -20.49 21.31
N ASN A 220 -33.03 -20.88 20.13
CA ASN A 220 -34.42 -20.73 19.70
C ASN A 220 -35.24 -22.01 19.94
N ASN A 221 -34.71 -22.97 20.71
CA ASN A 221 -35.31 -24.29 20.97
C ASN A 221 -35.58 -25.14 19.71
N GLN A 222 -34.83 -24.90 18.62
CA GLN A 222 -34.93 -25.73 17.42
C GLN A 222 -33.97 -26.92 17.52
N THR A 223 -34.44 -28.11 17.18
CA THR A 223 -33.58 -29.30 17.15
C THR A 223 -32.64 -29.27 15.94
N ILE A 224 -31.56 -30.05 15.99
CA ILE A 224 -30.64 -30.20 14.85
C ILE A 224 -31.38 -30.71 13.62
N LYS A 225 -32.32 -31.64 13.80
CA LYS A 225 -33.14 -32.16 12.70
C LYS A 225 -34.00 -31.07 12.08
N ASP A 226 -34.57 -30.17 12.87
CA ASP A 226 -35.35 -29.04 12.36
C ASP A 226 -34.48 -28.10 11.53
N VAL A 227 -33.27 -27.78 12.01
CA VAL A 227 -32.34 -26.91 11.30
C VAL A 227 -31.83 -27.56 10.00
N LEU A 228 -31.49 -28.85 10.02
CA LEU A 228 -31.02 -29.55 8.82
C LEU A 228 -32.13 -29.74 7.77
N ASN A 229 -33.40 -29.82 8.18
CA ASN A 229 -34.54 -29.89 7.26
C ASN A 229 -34.91 -28.54 6.62
N GLN A 230 -34.29 -27.43 7.05
CA GLN A 230 -34.50 -26.14 6.39
C GLN A 230 -33.97 -26.18 4.95
N LYS A 231 -34.63 -25.40 4.09
CA LYS A 231 -34.22 -25.27 2.69
C LYS A 231 -32.90 -24.49 2.60
N ILE A 232 -32.03 -24.91 1.68
CA ILE A 232 -30.77 -24.20 1.42
C ILE A 232 -31.08 -22.85 0.79
N THR A 233 -30.56 -21.79 1.39
CA THR A 233 -30.60 -20.43 0.84
C THR A 233 -29.33 -20.17 0.06
N TYR A 234 -29.47 -19.88 -1.24
CA TYR A 234 -28.34 -19.59 -2.11
C TYR A 234 -28.02 -18.09 -2.14
N HIS A 235 -26.75 -17.77 -2.36
CA HIS A 235 -26.22 -16.42 -2.29
C HIS A 235 -25.48 -16.03 -3.57
N GLN A 236 -25.35 -14.73 -3.80
CA GLN A 236 -24.58 -14.21 -4.93
C GLN A 236 -23.10 -14.58 -4.82
N PRO A 237 -22.41 -14.84 -5.94
CA PRO A 237 -20.98 -15.16 -5.99
C PRO A 237 -20.12 -13.90 -5.83
N LEU A 238 -20.26 -13.18 -4.71
CA LEU A 238 -19.57 -11.91 -4.47
C LEU A 238 -18.04 -12.04 -4.58
N PHE A 239 -17.50 -13.19 -4.14
CA PHE A 239 -16.08 -13.52 -4.28
C PHE A 239 -15.60 -13.46 -5.74
N LEU A 240 -16.43 -13.89 -6.70
CA LEU A 240 -16.10 -13.94 -8.12
C LEU A 240 -16.12 -12.54 -8.72
N TYR A 241 -17.15 -11.73 -8.39
CA TYR A 241 -17.21 -10.33 -8.80
C TYR A 241 -16.00 -9.55 -8.31
N GLU A 242 -15.63 -9.74 -7.03
CA GLU A 242 -14.46 -9.10 -6.43
C GLU A 242 -13.15 -9.56 -7.12
N SER A 243 -13.03 -10.85 -7.39
CA SER A 243 -11.86 -11.41 -8.10
C SER A 243 -11.72 -10.84 -9.51
N ILE A 244 -12.80 -10.82 -10.28
CA ILE A 244 -12.78 -10.30 -11.66
C ILE A 244 -12.46 -8.80 -11.65
N ALA A 245 -13.12 -8.02 -10.79
CA ALA A 245 -12.92 -6.58 -10.70
C ALA A 245 -11.47 -6.23 -10.30
N ASN A 246 -10.91 -6.92 -9.31
CA ASN A 246 -9.53 -6.70 -8.87
C ASN A 246 -8.50 -7.09 -9.94
N PHE A 247 -8.76 -8.16 -10.70
CA PHE A 247 -7.90 -8.56 -11.81
C PHE A 247 -7.92 -7.54 -12.94
N PHE A 248 -9.10 -7.06 -13.33
CA PHE A 248 -9.22 -5.99 -14.33
C PHE A 248 -8.56 -4.69 -13.87
N LEU A 249 -8.74 -4.31 -12.61
CA LEU A 249 -8.05 -3.14 -12.05
C LEU A 249 -6.54 -3.31 -12.10
N TRP A 250 -6.02 -4.49 -11.78
CA TRP A 250 -4.58 -4.79 -11.87
C TRP A 250 -4.09 -4.63 -13.31
N LEU A 251 -4.81 -5.16 -14.30
CA LEU A 251 -4.48 -4.99 -15.72
C LEU A 251 -4.46 -3.50 -16.12
N ILE A 252 -5.46 -2.74 -15.69
CA ILE A 252 -5.56 -1.30 -15.97
C ILE A 252 -4.35 -0.58 -15.37
N ILE A 253 -4.02 -0.80 -14.11
CA ILE A 253 -2.90 -0.10 -13.46
C ILE A 253 -1.57 -0.47 -14.12
N MET A 254 -1.31 -1.76 -14.34
CA MET A 254 -0.01 -2.25 -14.79
C MET A 254 0.26 -2.03 -16.28
N PHE A 255 -0.78 -2.11 -17.12
CA PHE A 255 -0.62 -2.03 -18.58
C PHE A 255 -1.13 -0.74 -19.18
N VAL A 256 -2.23 -0.18 -18.66
CA VAL A 256 -2.83 1.06 -19.20
C VAL A 256 -2.21 2.27 -18.51
N VAL A 257 -2.37 2.41 -17.19
CA VAL A 257 -1.88 3.58 -16.44
C VAL A 257 -0.37 3.69 -16.63
N ASN A 258 0.41 2.67 -16.26
CA ASN A 258 1.88 2.71 -16.35
C ASN A 258 2.44 3.05 -17.76
N ASN A 259 1.69 2.83 -18.85
CA ASN A 259 2.12 3.15 -20.21
C ASN A 259 1.41 4.37 -20.84
N LEU A 260 0.45 4.98 -20.15
CA LEU A 260 -0.44 6.02 -20.70
C LEU A 260 0.34 7.19 -21.32
N THR A 261 1.40 7.64 -20.66
CA THR A 261 2.21 8.77 -21.14
C THR A 261 2.98 8.49 -22.43
N ARG A 262 3.37 7.22 -22.65
CA ARG A 262 4.06 6.81 -23.89
C ARG A 262 3.16 6.99 -25.11
N TRP A 263 1.85 6.87 -24.93
CA TRP A 263 0.87 7.05 -26.00
C TRP A 263 0.54 8.52 -26.22
N ILE A 264 0.39 9.31 -25.16
CA ILE A 264 -0.11 10.71 -25.23
C ILE A 264 0.96 11.74 -25.59
N ASN A 265 2.24 11.51 -25.26
CA ASN A 265 3.29 12.52 -25.49
C ASN A 265 3.47 12.87 -26.97
N HIS A 266 3.55 14.17 -27.27
CA HIS A 266 3.92 14.73 -28.56
C HIS A 266 4.79 15.98 -28.35
N PRO A 267 5.85 16.20 -29.17
CA PRO A 267 6.39 15.30 -30.20
C PRO A 267 6.95 13.99 -29.61
N LYS A 268 7.10 12.93 -30.41
CA LYS A 268 7.75 11.68 -29.94
C LYS A 268 9.28 11.84 -29.99
N PRO A 269 10.04 11.03 -29.22
CA PRO A 269 11.51 11.11 -29.25
C PRO A 269 12.12 10.93 -30.65
N TRP A 270 11.55 10.03 -31.45
CA TRP A 270 11.96 9.79 -32.83
C TRP A 270 11.50 10.84 -33.83
N ASP A 271 10.63 11.78 -33.44
CA ASP A 271 10.31 12.95 -34.26
C ASP A 271 11.35 14.05 -34.07
N LEU A 272 11.95 14.13 -32.87
CA LEU A 272 13.02 15.08 -32.53
C LEU A 272 14.37 14.63 -33.08
N GLU A 273 14.75 13.38 -32.82
CA GLU A 273 16.01 12.80 -33.29
C GLU A 273 15.80 11.45 -34.00
N PRO A 274 15.37 11.45 -35.27
CA PRO A 274 14.99 10.23 -35.99
C PRO A 274 16.11 9.19 -36.12
N LYS A 275 17.37 9.62 -36.30
CA LYS A 275 18.51 8.70 -36.44
C LYS A 275 18.87 7.96 -35.15
N ALA A 276 18.49 8.50 -33.99
CA ALA A 276 18.76 7.84 -32.72
C ALA A 276 17.78 6.70 -32.40
N TYR A 277 16.63 6.65 -33.08
CA TYR A 277 15.55 5.70 -32.75
C TYR A 277 15.04 4.96 -33.99
N PRO A 278 15.86 4.07 -34.61
CA PRO A 278 15.39 3.25 -35.71
C PRO A 278 14.29 2.28 -35.25
N GLY A 279 13.17 2.21 -35.95
CA GLY A 279 12.10 1.26 -35.63
C GLY A 279 10.83 1.46 -36.45
N TRP A 280 9.90 0.50 -36.37
CA TRP A 280 8.66 0.54 -37.16
C TRP A 280 7.77 1.76 -36.87
N PHE A 281 7.90 2.34 -35.68
CA PHE A 281 7.18 3.54 -35.23
C PHE A 281 7.78 4.85 -35.78
N ASN A 282 9.02 4.80 -36.28
CA ASN A 282 9.71 5.94 -36.86
C ASN A 282 9.45 5.97 -38.38
N LYS A 283 8.87 7.07 -38.87
CA LYS A 283 8.50 7.21 -40.27
C LYS A 283 9.71 7.39 -41.20
N GLN A 284 10.80 7.96 -40.69
CA GLN A 284 11.99 8.25 -41.49
C GLN A 284 12.95 7.05 -41.57
N TYR A 285 13.20 6.39 -40.44
CA TYR A 285 14.19 5.32 -40.35
C TYR A 285 13.62 4.09 -39.63
N LYS A 286 13.22 3.06 -40.41
CA LYS A 286 12.71 1.79 -39.84
C LYS A 286 13.83 0.90 -39.28
N TYR A 287 15.02 1.02 -39.84
CA TYR A 287 16.23 0.30 -39.52
C TYR A 287 17.43 1.17 -39.94
N LEU A 288 18.56 1.07 -39.25
CA LEU A 288 19.78 1.84 -39.52
C LEU A 288 21.03 0.96 -39.33
N ASN A 289 22.11 1.29 -40.03
CA ASN A 289 23.43 0.71 -39.77
C ASN A 289 23.99 1.25 -38.44
N GLU A 290 24.87 0.48 -37.80
CA GLU A 290 25.44 0.83 -36.50
C GLU A 290 26.15 2.20 -36.51
N ASP A 291 26.92 2.48 -37.56
CA ASP A 291 27.68 3.74 -37.71
C ASP A 291 26.80 4.97 -37.88
N GLN A 292 25.54 4.78 -38.31
CA GLN A 292 24.60 5.87 -38.56
C GLN A 292 23.73 6.19 -37.33
N ILE A 293 23.76 5.34 -36.32
CA ILE A 293 22.94 5.52 -35.11
C ILE A 293 23.60 6.54 -34.20
N ILE A 294 22.86 7.61 -33.92
CA ILE A 294 23.27 8.57 -32.89
C ILE A 294 23.15 7.89 -31.52
N ASN A 295 24.29 7.81 -30.84
CA ASN A 295 24.38 7.32 -29.48
C ASN A 295 24.12 8.46 -28.49
N PHE A 296 23.30 8.16 -27.48
CA PHE A 296 23.11 9.02 -26.32
C PHE A 296 23.78 8.37 -25.12
N ASN A 297 24.21 9.19 -24.17
CA ASN A 297 24.62 8.70 -22.87
C ASN A 297 23.44 8.00 -22.21
N SER A 298 23.67 6.77 -21.78
CA SER A 298 22.63 5.95 -21.19
C SER A 298 23.16 5.11 -20.06
N ILE A 299 22.40 5.09 -18.97
CA ILE A 299 22.76 4.38 -17.72
C ILE A 299 22.77 2.85 -17.92
N VAL A 300 22.00 2.36 -18.89
CA VAL A 300 21.84 0.92 -19.16
C VAL A 300 22.16 0.65 -20.62
N PRO A 301 22.94 -0.41 -20.94
CA PRO A 301 23.25 -0.75 -22.32
C PRO A 301 21.98 -0.98 -23.14
N ILE A 302 21.90 -0.29 -24.29
CA ILE A 302 20.75 -0.36 -25.19
C ILE A 302 20.83 -1.63 -26.04
N LYS A 303 19.83 -2.50 -25.92
CA LYS A 303 19.75 -3.74 -26.70
C LYS A 303 18.99 -3.51 -28.01
N TYR A 304 19.70 -3.50 -29.13
CA TYR A 304 19.10 -3.43 -30.47
C TYR A 304 18.79 -4.82 -31.02
N LYS A 305 17.74 -4.93 -31.84
CA LYS A 305 17.44 -6.13 -32.62
C LYS A 305 18.12 -6.04 -33.98
N LYS A 306 18.90 -7.07 -34.31
CA LYS A 306 19.51 -7.24 -35.64
C LYS A 306 18.47 -7.75 -36.64
N VAL A 307 18.44 -7.17 -37.83
CA VAL A 307 17.54 -7.52 -38.93
C VAL A 307 18.37 -7.60 -40.19
N LEU A 308 18.19 -8.67 -40.97
CA LEU A 308 18.78 -8.78 -42.29
C LEU A 308 17.87 -8.07 -43.29
N VAL A 309 18.43 -7.09 -43.99
CA VAL A 309 17.75 -6.37 -45.08
C VAL A 309 18.53 -6.65 -46.35
N ASN A 310 17.84 -7.10 -47.39
CA ASN A 310 18.44 -7.32 -48.70
C ASN A 310 18.43 -6.00 -49.46
N LEU A 311 19.60 -5.42 -49.67
CA LEU A 311 19.81 -4.21 -50.47
C LEU A 311 20.77 -4.59 -51.59
N ASP A 312 20.36 -4.39 -52.83
CA ASP A 312 21.19 -4.60 -54.03
C ASP A 312 21.91 -5.95 -54.08
N ASN A 313 21.20 -7.05 -53.78
CA ASN A 313 21.70 -8.43 -53.73
C ASN A 313 22.76 -8.72 -52.65
N GLN A 314 22.92 -7.84 -51.67
CA GLN A 314 23.73 -8.07 -50.47
C GLN A 314 22.87 -8.02 -49.21
N ASN A 315 23.04 -9.04 -48.35
CA ASN A 315 22.38 -9.08 -47.06
C ASN A 315 23.14 -8.19 -46.06
N VAL A 316 22.57 -7.03 -45.74
CA VAL A 316 23.15 -6.09 -44.76
C VAL A 316 22.45 -6.29 -43.41
N VAL A 317 23.25 -6.39 -42.34
CA VAL A 317 22.73 -6.43 -40.97
C VAL A 317 22.43 -5.01 -40.52
N MET A 318 21.16 -4.73 -40.23
CA MET A 318 20.68 -3.44 -39.73
C MET A 318 20.09 -3.58 -38.33
N LEU A 319 20.03 -2.47 -37.61
CA LEU A 319 19.57 -2.41 -36.23
C LEU A 319 18.22 -1.70 -36.13
N LYS A 320 17.36 -2.20 -35.25
CA LYS A 320 16.10 -1.54 -34.86
C LYS A 320 15.80 -1.69 -33.37
N LEU A 321 15.01 -0.77 -32.84
CA LEU A 321 14.46 -0.80 -31.49
C LEU A 321 13.01 -1.27 -31.48
N SER A 322 12.61 -1.89 -30.37
CA SER A 322 11.19 -1.99 -30.05
C SER A 322 10.66 -0.63 -29.58
N PHE A 323 9.35 -0.39 -29.74
CA PHE A 323 8.70 0.84 -29.29
C PHE A 323 8.99 1.15 -27.80
N TYR A 324 8.95 0.11 -26.96
CA TYR A 324 9.23 0.20 -25.53
C TYR A 324 10.68 0.58 -25.24
N GLN A 325 11.64 -0.03 -25.96
CA GLN A 325 13.05 0.32 -25.79
C GLN A 325 13.36 1.71 -26.32
N ALA A 326 12.70 2.18 -27.38
CA ALA A 326 12.88 3.54 -27.87
C ALA A 326 12.41 4.58 -26.84
N TRP A 327 11.24 4.36 -26.24
CA TRP A 327 10.74 5.19 -25.13
C TRP A 327 11.63 5.13 -23.89
N ASN A 328 12.09 3.92 -23.52
CA ASN A 328 13.00 3.79 -22.40
C ASN A 328 14.33 4.47 -22.70
N LYS A 329 14.92 4.30 -23.90
CA LYS A 329 16.13 4.99 -24.33
C LYS A 329 16.00 6.51 -24.23
N ALA A 330 14.86 7.06 -24.64
CA ALA A 330 14.65 8.50 -24.68
C ALA A 330 14.46 9.18 -23.33
N PHE A 331 13.92 8.46 -22.35
CA PHE A 331 13.55 9.06 -21.06
C PHE A 331 14.12 8.25 -19.90
N TYR A 332 13.72 6.99 -19.78
CA TYR A 332 14.08 6.17 -18.64
C TYR A 332 15.55 5.76 -18.63
N TYR A 333 16.30 5.80 -19.72
CA TYR A 333 17.71 5.44 -19.76
C TYR A 333 18.60 6.62 -20.10
N TYR A 334 18.02 7.79 -20.38
CA TYR A 334 18.76 9.00 -20.68
C TYR A 334 19.61 9.41 -19.49
N GLU A 335 20.88 9.73 -19.76
CA GLU A 335 21.82 10.26 -18.79
C GLU A 335 22.20 11.69 -19.18
N PRO A 336 22.03 12.69 -18.29
CA PRO A 336 22.41 14.06 -18.57
C PRO A 336 23.93 14.24 -18.68
N ASP A 337 24.36 15.33 -19.30
CA ASP A 337 25.79 15.67 -19.41
C ASP A 337 26.44 15.87 -18.03
N HIS A 338 27.54 15.16 -17.78
CA HIS A 338 28.25 15.12 -16.50
C HIS A 338 28.66 16.52 -16.03
N LYS A 339 29.10 17.39 -16.94
CA LYS A 339 29.52 18.75 -16.58
C LYS A 339 28.37 19.60 -16.02
N GLN A 340 27.17 19.42 -16.57
CA GLN A 340 25.98 20.15 -16.11
C GLN A 340 25.50 19.62 -14.76
N VAL A 341 25.60 18.30 -14.54
CA VAL A 341 25.31 17.66 -13.25
C VAL A 341 26.25 18.20 -12.18
N GLU A 342 27.56 18.16 -12.41
CA GLU A 342 28.59 18.59 -11.46
C GLU A 342 28.44 20.07 -11.07
N LEU A 343 28.13 20.94 -12.03
CA LEU A 343 27.86 22.35 -11.75
C LEU A 343 26.65 22.55 -10.83
N LEU A 344 25.62 21.70 -10.99
CA LEU A 344 24.41 21.78 -10.20
C LEU A 344 24.59 21.13 -8.81
N GLU A 345 25.36 20.05 -8.70
CA GLU A 345 25.82 19.47 -7.44
C GLU A 345 26.58 20.48 -6.60
N ASN A 346 27.58 21.15 -7.18
CA ASN A 346 28.36 22.18 -6.49
C ASN A 346 27.47 23.30 -5.91
N LYS A 347 26.46 23.76 -6.68
CA LYS A 347 25.48 24.76 -6.20
C LYS A 347 24.62 24.23 -5.05
N ILE A 348 24.21 22.97 -5.11
CA ILE A 348 23.42 22.34 -4.05
C ILE A 348 24.25 22.23 -2.77
N ASP A 349 25.51 21.81 -2.88
CA ASP A 349 26.41 21.64 -1.75
C ASP A 349 26.75 22.97 -1.08
N GLU A 350 27.05 24.00 -1.86
CA GLU A 350 27.25 25.36 -1.35
C GLU A 350 26.01 25.85 -0.57
N PHE A 351 24.82 25.70 -1.15
CA PHE A 351 23.56 26.08 -0.51
C PHE A 351 23.31 25.29 0.79
N ASN A 352 23.54 23.98 0.78
CA ASN A 352 23.36 23.12 1.96
C ASN A 352 24.34 23.48 3.08
N ASN A 353 25.60 23.76 2.74
CA ASN A 353 26.62 24.21 3.68
C ASN A 353 26.25 25.55 4.33
N LEU A 354 25.80 26.52 3.54
CA LEU A 354 25.31 27.81 4.04
C LEU A 354 24.08 27.63 4.95
N LYS A 355 23.12 26.81 4.53
CA LYS A 355 21.92 26.50 5.31
C LYS A 355 22.27 25.83 6.64
N GLN A 356 23.24 24.92 6.66
CA GLN A 356 23.70 24.25 7.88
C GLN A 356 24.39 25.24 8.83
N LYS A 357 25.26 26.11 8.31
CA LYS A 357 25.92 27.18 9.09
C LYS A 357 24.89 28.12 9.72
N ASP A 358 23.93 28.61 8.93
CA ASP A 358 22.88 29.49 9.41
C ASP A 358 21.97 28.81 10.44
N ARG A 359 21.68 27.52 10.26
CA ARG A 359 20.91 26.73 11.23
C ARG A 359 21.65 26.61 12.57
N SER A 360 22.95 26.38 12.55
CA SER A 360 23.79 26.33 13.75
C SER A 360 23.83 27.70 14.45
N ASN A 361 24.01 28.78 13.70
CA ASN A 361 23.94 30.15 14.22
C ASN A 361 22.58 30.45 14.86
N TYR A 362 21.49 30.08 14.20
CA TYR A 362 20.14 30.26 14.75
C TYR A 362 19.92 29.44 16.04
N LYS A 363 20.43 28.21 16.12
CA LYS A 363 20.41 27.41 17.36
C LYS A 363 21.16 28.11 18.49
N ASN A 364 22.34 28.68 18.20
CA ASN A 364 23.13 29.42 19.18
C ASN A 364 22.40 30.67 19.67
N ILE A 365 21.83 31.47 18.76
CA ILE A 365 21.01 32.64 19.10
C ILE A 365 19.81 32.24 19.98
N LYS A 366 19.13 31.13 19.64
CA LYS A 366 18.01 30.60 20.42
C LYS A 366 18.44 30.15 21.82
N SER A 367 19.61 29.52 21.95
CA SER A 367 20.19 29.11 23.23
C SER A 367 20.56 30.33 24.08
N ASN A 368 21.26 31.30 23.49
CA ASN A 368 21.66 32.54 24.14
C ASN A 368 20.44 33.33 24.61
N TYR A 369 19.38 33.42 23.80
CA TYR A 369 18.12 34.05 24.20
C TYR A 369 17.50 33.37 25.43
N LYS A 370 17.44 32.04 25.48
CA LYS A 370 16.97 31.30 26.66
C LYS A 370 17.83 31.61 27.89
N HIS A 371 19.15 31.58 27.75
CA HIS A 371 20.06 31.90 28.83
C HIS A 371 19.88 33.34 29.35
N GLN A 372 19.71 34.31 28.45
CA GLN A 372 19.45 35.71 28.80
C GLN A 372 18.11 35.88 29.53
N LEU A 373 17.06 35.17 29.10
CA LEU A 373 15.77 35.14 29.82
C LEU A 373 15.94 34.64 31.25
N ASP A 374 16.70 33.57 31.45
CA ASP A 374 16.95 33.01 32.77
C ASP A 374 17.77 33.96 33.66
N LEU A 375 18.80 34.61 33.09
CA LEU A 375 19.60 35.62 33.79
C LEU A 375 18.74 36.82 34.22
N ILE A 376 17.93 37.37 33.31
CA ILE A 376 17.03 38.49 33.62
C ILE A 376 16.02 38.07 34.68
N ASN A 377 15.41 36.89 34.55
CA ASN A 377 14.46 36.39 35.53
C ASN A 377 15.10 36.20 36.91
N LYS A 378 16.32 35.64 37.00
CA LYS A 378 17.07 35.52 38.26
C LYS A 378 17.42 36.89 38.84
N LYS A 379 18.02 37.78 38.04
CA LYS A 379 18.42 39.15 38.43
C LYS A 379 17.24 39.92 39.06
N TYR A 380 16.10 39.94 38.37
CA TYR A 380 14.92 40.65 38.89
C TYR A 380 14.19 39.88 39.99
N LYS A 381 14.26 38.54 40.05
CA LYS A 381 13.74 37.78 41.20
C LYS A 381 14.45 38.17 42.50
N PHE A 382 15.79 38.21 42.49
CA PHE A 382 16.56 38.69 43.64
C PHE A 382 16.23 40.13 43.99
N LYS A 383 16.19 41.03 42.99
CA LYS A 383 15.90 42.45 43.21
C LYS A 383 14.49 42.70 43.75
N LEU A 384 13.48 41.97 43.26
CA LEU A 384 12.09 42.11 43.70
C LEU A 384 11.84 41.50 45.09
N ASN A 385 12.57 40.44 45.46
CA ASN A 385 12.46 39.83 46.79
C ASN A 385 12.98 40.75 47.91
N ASN A 386 13.92 41.65 47.60
CA ASN A 386 14.53 42.57 48.57
C ASN A 386 13.78 43.91 48.69
N LEU A 387 12.69 44.12 47.94
CA LEU A 387 11.94 45.37 47.88
C LEU A 387 10.51 45.19 48.41
N ASN A 388 9.98 46.19 49.11
CA ASN A 388 8.57 46.18 49.53
C ASN A 388 7.67 46.28 48.29
N LYS A 389 6.67 45.39 48.19
CA LYS A 389 5.76 45.27 47.05
C LYS A 389 4.99 46.56 46.72
N TYR A 390 4.78 47.43 47.71
CA TYR A 390 4.09 48.72 47.55
C TYR A 390 5.04 49.90 47.31
N SER A 391 6.36 49.68 47.27
CA SER A 391 7.30 50.78 47.02
C SER A 391 7.34 51.17 45.54
N ILE A 392 7.61 52.45 45.30
CA ILE A 392 7.83 53.01 43.95
C ILE A 392 8.98 52.28 43.25
N GLU A 393 9.98 51.84 44.01
CA GLU A 393 11.16 51.12 43.51
C GLU A 393 10.82 49.71 43.01
N TYR A 394 9.90 49.02 43.68
CA TYR A 394 9.38 47.73 43.23
C TYR A 394 8.66 47.86 41.89
N GLN A 395 7.77 48.86 41.77
CA GLN A 395 7.05 49.12 40.51
C GLN A 395 8.02 49.48 39.37
N LYS A 396 9.03 50.32 39.64
CA LYS A 396 10.11 50.64 38.67
C LYS A 396 10.88 49.38 38.26
N ALA A 397 11.19 48.48 39.19
CA ALA A 397 11.91 47.23 38.90
C ALA A 397 11.08 46.28 38.01
N VAL A 398 9.76 46.19 38.19
CA VAL A 398 8.86 45.41 37.33
C VAL A 398 8.80 45.99 35.90
N ILE A 399 8.69 47.31 35.78
CA ILE A 399 8.68 48.00 34.48
C ILE A 399 10.02 47.77 33.75
N LEU A 400 11.15 47.89 34.44
CA LEU A 400 12.46 47.63 33.85
C LEU A 400 12.61 46.16 33.42
N LYS A 401 12.16 45.20 34.23
CA LYS A 401 12.15 43.77 33.86
C LYS A 401 11.37 43.55 32.57
N THR A 402 10.17 44.10 32.48
CA THR A 402 9.30 43.93 31.30
C THR A 402 9.90 44.58 30.05
N GLN A 403 10.54 45.76 30.18
CA GLN A 403 11.27 46.40 29.09
C GLN A 403 12.49 45.56 28.62
N GLU A 404 13.30 45.04 29.55
CA GLU A 404 14.49 44.24 29.21
C GLU A 404 14.11 42.88 28.57
N LEU A 405 13.03 42.26 29.05
CA LEU A 405 12.44 41.06 28.43
C LEU A 405 11.90 41.34 27.02
N LYS A 406 11.19 42.48 26.84
CA LYS A 406 10.66 42.89 25.55
C LYS A 406 11.78 43.14 24.54
N LYS A 407 12.81 43.91 24.91
CA LYS A 407 13.99 44.16 24.07
C LYS A 407 14.66 42.87 23.59
N ASN A 408 14.91 41.93 24.49
CA ASN A 408 15.51 40.64 24.12
C ASN A 408 14.60 39.79 23.23
N LYS A 409 13.28 39.82 23.50
CA LYS A 409 12.28 39.14 22.66
C LYS A 409 12.27 39.73 21.24
N ASP A 410 12.31 41.05 21.10
CA ASP A 410 12.30 41.72 19.79
C ASP A 410 13.56 41.40 18.99
N LEU A 411 14.74 41.42 19.62
CA LEU A 411 16.01 41.00 18.99
C LEU A 411 15.97 39.53 18.50
N PHE A 412 15.41 38.63 19.31
CA PHE A 412 15.24 37.23 18.94
C PHE A 412 14.23 37.07 17.80
N ILE A 413 13.10 37.79 17.83
CA ILE A 413 12.09 37.77 16.77
C ILE A 413 12.67 38.25 15.45
N ASN A 414 13.46 39.33 15.45
CA ASN A 414 14.11 39.83 14.23
C ASN A 414 15.07 38.77 13.65
N SER A 415 15.89 38.16 14.50
CA SER A 415 16.81 37.08 14.09
C SER A 415 16.06 35.86 13.55
N LYS A 416 14.94 35.49 14.19
CA LYS A 416 14.04 34.43 13.76
C LYS A 416 13.42 34.75 12.39
N ASN A 417 12.89 35.95 12.23
CA ASN A 417 12.23 36.38 11.00
C ASN A 417 13.22 36.41 9.83
N ASN A 418 14.43 36.94 10.03
CA ASN A 418 15.49 36.92 9.01
C ASN A 418 15.81 35.48 8.55
N TYR A 419 15.94 34.54 9.49
CA TYR A 419 16.20 33.14 9.17
C TYR A 419 15.05 32.49 8.38
N TYR A 420 13.80 32.70 8.81
CA TYR A 420 12.63 32.14 8.13
C TYR A 420 12.28 32.86 6.82
N GLN A 421 12.64 34.14 6.66
CA GLN A 421 12.47 34.88 5.41
C GLN A 421 13.47 34.38 4.36
N LYS A 422 14.72 34.10 4.76
CA LYS A 422 15.76 33.60 3.87
C LYS A 422 15.45 32.21 3.30
N TYR A 423 14.93 31.30 4.12
CA TYR A 423 14.73 29.90 3.72
C TYR A 423 13.27 29.49 3.51
N GLY A 424 12.31 30.24 4.08
CA GLY A 424 10.90 29.89 4.10
C GLY A 424 10.56 28.88 5.21
N PHE A 425 9.51 29.16 5.99
CA PHE A 425 9.04 28.26 7.06
C PHE A 425 8.73 26.85 6.54
N TRP A 426 7.94 26.74 5.48
CA TRP A 426 7.53 25.45 4.92
C TRP A 426 8.69 24.66 4.31
N ASN A 427 9.66 25.33 3.69
CA ASN A 427 10.84 24.68 3.13
C ASN A 427 11.74 24.12 4.22
N LEU A 428 11.84 24.80 5.37
CA LEU A 428 12.56 24.32 6.54
C LEU A 428 11.85 23.15 7.23
N PHE A 429 10.52 23.23 7.35
CA PHE A 429 9.72 22.19 7.98
C PHE A 429 9.74 20.89 7.19
N PHE A 430 9.54 20.97 5.87
CA PHE A 430 9.50 19.81 4.97
C PHE A 430 10.86 19.45 4.36
N ASN A 431 11.90 20.21 4.67
CA ASN A 431 13.25 20.04 4.12
C ASN A 431 13.28 19.94 2.58
N VAL A 432 12.58 20.89 1.93
CA VAL A 432 12.42 20.97 0.47
C VAL A 432 13.75 21.28 -0.20
N ASN A 433 14.05 20.59 -1.30
CA ASN A 433 15.17 20.93 -2.18
C ASN A 433 14.74 22.02 -3.18
N VAL A 434 15.37 23.18 -3.09
CA VAL A 434 15.09 24.35 -3.93
C VAL A 434 15.45 24.10 -5.41
N PHE A 435 16.47 23.26 -5.65
CA PHE A 435 16.97 22.94 -6.99
C PHE A 435 16.22 21.79 -7.68
N SER A 436 15.17 21.23 -7.05
CA SER A 436 14.42 20.08 -7.61
C SER A 436 13.91 20.32 -9.03
N LYS A 437 13.47 21.55 -9.34
CA LYS A 437 12.98 21.92 -10.68
C LYS A 437 14.09 21.92 -11.72
N ASP A 438 15.29 22.35 -11.35
CA ASP A 438 16.43 22.39 -12.27
C ASP A 438 16.95 20.98 -12.53
N ILE A 439 16.96 20.11 -11.49
CA ILE A 439 17.23 18.68 -11.62
C ILE A 439 16.20 18.01 -12.55
N GLU A 440 14.93 18.38 -12.45
CA GLU A 440 13.88 17.85 -13.34
C GLU A 440 14.14 18.23 -14.80
N LYS A 441 14.43 19.51 -15.06
CA LYS A 441 14.71 19.99 -16.42
C LYS A 441 15.93 19.31 -17.03
N LEU A 442 16.98 19.10 -16.22
CA LEU A 442 18.19 18.43 -16.65
C LEU A 442 17.94 16.97 -17.06
N ASN A 443 17.12 16.24 -16.30
CA ASN A 443 16.79 14.84 -16.58
C ASN A 443 15.68 14.66 -17.63
N ASN A 444 14.94 15.71 -17.97
CA ASN A 444 13.86 15.69 -18.94
C ASN A 444 13.92 16.94 -19.84
N PRO A 445 14.96 17.08 -20.68
CA PRO A 445 15.19 18.30 -21.46
C PRO A 445 14.02 18.62 -22.42
N ASN A 446 13.38 17.58 -22.95
CA ASN A 446 12.26 17.69 -23.88
C ASN A 446 10.88 17.79 -23.18
N GLN A 447 10.85 17.87 -21.85
CA GLN A 447 9.63 18.05 -21.04
C GLN A 447 8.52 17.02 -21.33
N PHE A 448 8.89 15.76 -21.56
CA PHE A 448 7.92 14.70 -21.74
C PHE A 448 7.06 14.52 -20.49
N LYS A 449 5.74 14.33 -20.66
CA LYS A 449 4.86 13.98 -19.54
C LYS A 449 5.20 12.55 -19.12
N VAL A 450 5.44 12.34 -17.85
CA VAL A 450 5.77 11.00 -17.31
C VAL A 450 4.97 10.72 -16.06
N ILE A 451 4.71 9.44 -15.85
CA ILE A 451 3.99 8.97 -14.67
C ILE A 451 4.99 8.80 -13.57
N ARG A 452 4.72 9.49 -12.47
CA ARG A 452 5.65 9.58 -11.37
C ARG A 452 5.61 8.37 -10.46
N SER A 453 6.75 8.04 -9.85
CA SER A 453 6.77 7.04 -8.77
C SER A 453 5.78 7.41 -7.65
N GLY A 454 4.90 6.48 -7.32
CA GLY A 454 3.84 6.59 -6.31
C GLY A 454 2.43 6.72 -6.91
N VAL A 455 2.31 7.03 -8.21
CA VAL A 455 1.01 7.15 -8.87
C VAL A 455 0.33 5.79 -8.98
N LEU A 456 1.05 4.71 -9.29
CA LEU A 456 0.44 3.38 -9.41
C LEU A 456 -0.10 2.92 -8.05
N THR A 457 0.63 3.21 -6.97
CA THR A 457 0.18 3.00 -5.60
C THR A 457 -1.11 3.77 -5.29
N GLY A 458 -1.18 5.05 -5.67
CA GLY A 458 -2.38 5.86 -5.52
C GLY A 458 -3.57 5.35 -6.35
N CYS A 459 -3.32 4.89 -7.58
CA CYS A 459 -4.33 4.26 -8.43
C CYS A 459 -4.86 2.95 -7.84
N TYR A 460 -4.01 2.15 -7.19
CA TYR A 460 -4.45 0.97 -6.45
C TYR A 460 -5.41 1.36 -5.32
N VAL A 461 -5.01 2.29 -4.45
CA VAL A 461 -5.84 2.71 -3.31
C VAL A 461 -7.20 3.21 -3.80
N LEU A 462 -7.18 4.09 -4.81
CA LEU A 462 -8.38 4.66 -5.39
C LEU A 462 -9.26 3.59 -6.05
N GLY A 463 -8.71 2.79 -6.96
CA GLY A 463 -9.46 1.80 -7.72
C GLY A 463 -10.02 0.69 -6.85
N TYR A 464 -9.22 0.17 -5.91
CA TYR A 464 -9.67 -0.86 -4.98
C TYR A 464 -10.81 -0.34 -4.10
N LEU A 465 -10.75 0.91 -3.65
CA LEU A 465 -11.81 1.49 -2.83
C LEU A 465 -13.09 1.76 -3.62
N ILE A 466 -13.01 2.10 -4.90
CA ILE A 466 -14.19 2.17 -5.78
C ILE A 466 -14.85 0.79 -5.86
N ILE A 467 -14.08 -0.25 -6.18
CA ILE A 467 -14.57 -1.63 -6.22
C ILE A 467 -15.18 -2.00 -4.87
N ARG A 468 -14.49 -1.68 -3.77
CA ARG A 468 -14.93 -1.98 -2.42
C ARG A 468 -16.25 -1.31 -2.09
N ILE A 469 -16.40 -0.01 -2.37
CA ILE A 469 -17.64 0.75 -2.14
C ILE A 469 -18.80 0.11 -2.91
N ILE A 470 -18.59 -0.26 -4.17
CA ILE A 470 -19.62 -0.93 -5.00
C ILE A 470 -20.00 -2.27 -4.38
N LEU A 471 -19.03 -3.13 -4.06
CA LEU A 471 -19.28 -4.46 -3.47
C LEU A 471 -19.94 -4.38 -2.10
N GLU A 472 -19.61 -3.36 -1.31
CA GLU A 472 -20.18 -3.14 0.02
C GLU A 472 -21.69 -2.85 -0.05
N THR A 473 -22.22 -2.34 -1.16
CA THR A 473 -23.67 -2.18 -1.35
C THR A 473 -24.43 -3.49 -1.44
N PHE A 474 -23.73 -4.57 -1.81
CA PHE A 474 -24.28 -5.94 -1.92
C PHE A 474 -24.07 -6.77 -0.65
N ARG A 475 -23.41 -6.21 0.38
CA ARG A 475 -23.18 -6.91 1.65
C ARG A 475 -24.32 -6.70 2.65
N GLN A 476 -24.45 -7.65 3.58
CA GLN A 476 -25.37 -7.49 4.71
C GLN A 476 -24.80 -6.55 5.77
N ASN A 477 -25.66 -5.92 6.57
CA ASN A 477 -25.23 -4.90 7.54
C ASN A 477 -24.19 -5.39 8.56
N HIS A 478 -24.23 -6.66 8.95
CA HIS A 478 -23.28 -7.25 9.89
C HIS A 478 -21.96 -7.69 9.23
N GLU A 479 -21.91 -7.80 7.90
CA GLU A 479 -20.71 -8.13 7.11
C GLU A 479 -19.95 -6.88 6.61
N LEU A 480 -20.47 -5.70 6.98
CA LEU A 480 -19.86 -4.42 6.63
C LEU A 480 -18.53 -4.23 7.36
N PHE A 481 -17.65 -3.44 6.76
CA PHE A 481 -16.37 -3.06 7.33
C PHE A 481 -16.53 -2.39 8.71
N ILE A 482 -17.55 -1.53 8.88
CA ILE A 482 -18.11 -1.18 10.19
C ILE A 482 -19.43 -1.92 10.37
N GLN A 483 -19.39 -2.98 11.16
CA GLN A 483 -20.55 -3.82 11.41
C GLN A 483 -21.72 -2.98 11.93
N ASN A 484 -22.91 -3.21 11.37
CA ASN A 484 -24.19 -2.59 11.73
C ASN A 484 -24.30 -1.06 11.57
N HIS A 485 -23.28 -0.38 11.04
CA HIS A 485 -23.27 1.07 10.84
C HIS A 485 -23.03 1.46 9.38
N ARG A 486 -24.05 1.28 8.54
CA ARG A 486 -23.94 1.48 7.08
C ARG A 486 -23.48 2.88 6.67
N ALA A 487 -24.05 3.94 7.24
CA ALA A 487 -23.68 5.31 6.88
C ALA A 487 -22.21 5.63 7.22
N ILE A 488 -21.78 5.30 8.45
CA ILE A 488 -20.41 5.53 8.92
C ILE A 488 -19.42 4.72 8.05
N ASN A 489 -19.79 3.49 7.69
CA ASN A 489 -18.99 2.65 6.82
C ASN A 489 -18.65 3.33 5.49
N PHE A 490 -19.66 3.84 4.78
CA PHE A 490 -19.45 4.54 3.51
C PHE A 490 -18.71 5.87 3.67
N ILE A 491 -18.90 6.59 4.78
CA ILE A 491 -18.13 7.81 5.08
C ILE A 491 -16.64 7.48 5.24
N ILE A 492 -16.30 6.46 6.03
CA ILE A 492 -14.90 6.04 6.21
C ILE A 492 -14.30 5.59 4.88
N LEU A 493 -15.00 4.74 4.12
CA LEU A 493 -14.51 4.30 2.81
C LEU A 493 -14.28 5.47 1.84
N SER A 494 -15.15 6.49 1.87
CA SER A 494 -15.02 7.71 1.07
C SER A 494 -13.82 8.57 1.49
N ILE A 495 -13.55 8.68 2.79
CA ILE A 495 -12.35 9.39 3.29
C ILE A 495 -11.08 8.67 2.83
N ILE A 496 -11.04 7.34 2.92
CA ILE A 496 -9.87 6.57 2.45
C ILE A 496 -9.76 6.69 0.92
N LEU A 497 -10.87 6.75 0.18
CA LEU A 497 -10.87 6.95 -1.28
C LEU A 497 -10.20 8.29 -1.64
N LEU A 498 -10.56 9.37 -0.93
CA LEU A 498 -9.94 10.69 -1.11
C LEU A 498 -8.43 10.67 -0.83
N SER A 499 -7.97 9.82 0.11
CA SER A 499 -6.54 9.65 0.36
C SER A 499 -5.79 9.08 -0.86
N GLY A 500 -6.43 8.21 -1.66
CA GLY A 500 -5.87 7.71 -2.91
C GLY A 500 -5.66 8.83 -3.93
N ILE A 501 -6.65 9.72 -4.11
CA ILE A 501 -6.53 10.91 -4.97
C ILE A 501 -5.39 11.81 -4.47
N PHE A 502 -5.33 12.04 -3.16
CA PHE A 502 -4.28 12.84 -2.55
C PHE A 502 -2.89 12.26 -2.81
N ILE A 503 -2.70 10.93 -2.69
CA ILE A 503 -1.44 10.25 -3.01
C ILE A 503 -1.06 10.50 -4.47
N ILE A 504 -1.99 10.35 -5.41
CA ILE A 504 -1.74 10.60 -6.85
C ILE A 504 -1.29 12.05 -7.05
N LEU A 505 -2.02 13.03 -6.51
CA LEU A 505 -1.70 14.44 -6.67
C LEU A 505 -0.34 14.80 -6.06
N LEU A 506 -0.07 14.29 -4.86
CA LEU A 506 1.17 14.53 -4.14
C LEU A 506 2.36 13.91 -4.87
N THR A 507 2.25 12.66 -5.31
CA THR A 507 3.35 11.94 -5.98
C THR A 507 3.59 12.43 -7.41
N GLN A 508 2.54 12.79 -8.14
CA GLN A 508 2.66 13.29 -9.52
C GLN A 508 3.14 14.74 -9.61
N PHE A 509 2.62 15.64 -8.76
CA PHE A 509 2.79 17.08 -8.96
C PHE A 509 3.58 17.80 -7.88
N ILE A 510 3.70 17.25 -6.68
CA ILE A 510 4.36 17.93 -5.55
C ILE A 510 5.72 17.32 -5.27
N SER A 511 5.77 16.00 -5.10
CA SER A 511 6.91 15.29 -4.57
C SER A 511 8.19 15.43 -5.41
N PRO A 512 8.14 15.24 -6.75
CA PRO A 512 9.31 15.37 -7.61
C PRO A 512 9.87 16.80 -7.63
N TYR A 513 9.01 17.80 -7.47
CA TYR A 513 9.42 19.21 -7.52
C TYR A 513 9.81 19.78 -6.16
N LYS A 514 9.67 19.01 -5.08
CA LYS A 514 10.04 19.43 -3.73
C LYS A 514 11.12 18.58 -3.07
N TRP A 515 11.20 17.29 -3.35
CA TRP A 515 12.11 16.37 -2.66
C TRP A 515 13.06 15.61 -3.58
N ARG A 516 13.08 15.91 -4.89
CA ARG A 516 14.05 15.28 -5.81
C ARG A 516 15.47 15.71 -5.43
N GLN A 517 16.39 14.76 -5.44
CA GLN A 517 17.81 14.95 -5.13
C GLN A 517 18.64 14.25 -6.21
N ILE A 518 19.88 14.70 -6.38
CA ILE A 518 20.81 14.06 -7.32
C ILE A 518 21.18 12.67 -6.78
N GLY A 519 21.31 11.71 -7.69
CA GLY A 519 21.51 10.29 -7.38
C GLY A 519 20.27 9.55 -6.88
N TRP A 520 19.19 10.23 -6.46
CA TRP A 520 17.95 9.56 -6.07
C TRP A 520 17.12 9.12 -7.28
N LEU A 521 16.80 7.83 -7.34
CA LEU A 521 15.89 7.21 -8.30
C LEU A 521 14.44 7.59 -7.95
N TYR A 522 14.07 8.83 -8.31
CA TYR A 522 12.68 9.25 -8.46
C TYR A 522 12.21 9.09 -9.90
N GLU A 523 13.12 9.33 -10.87
CA GLU A 523 12.94 8.99 -12.30
C GLU A 523 14.21 9.20 -13.13
N LYS A 524 15.37 8.88 -12.52
CA LYS A 524 16.76 8.70 -13.05
C LYS A 524 17.73 9.87 -12.82
N SER A 525 19.03 9.63 -12.57
CA SER A 525 19.78 8.39 -12.30
C SER A 525 21.04 8.59 -11.46
N TYR A 526 21.44 7.46 -10.88
CA TYR A 526 22.80 6.97 -10.67
C TYR A 526 23.15 6.02 -11.81
#